data_AF-A0A5J9WIR6-F1
#
_entry.id   AF-A0A5J9WIR6-F1
#
_cell.length_a   1.000
_cell.length_b   1.000
_cell.length_c   1.000
_cell.angle_alpha   90.00
_cell.angle_beta   90.00
_cell.angle_gamma   90.00
#
_symmetry.space_group_name_H-M   'P 1'
#
loop_
_entity.id
_entity.type
_entity.pdbx_description
1 polymer ?
#
loop_
_entity_poly.entity_id
_entity_poly.type
_entity_poly.pdbx_seq_one_letter_code
_entity_poly.pdbx_strand_id
1 'polypeptide(L)'
;KKGIKTVRHVPSQRSPAAPEDSARYLRDIPVCQSGPSLSGTHPQAAPCSKQAAAAGDMLSLRPPHARPSQSPWRRRGRLGGAAAPRCVGVAAEADASERVASPPRVSFPILVNGCTGKMGVAVAEAAASRGLHLVPVSFSSREDLDRTIQIGHTDVRIYGPSAREDVLSSVIDEFPDVIVVDYTTPDSVNLNADLYCKFGLPFVMGTTGGDKQLLYKSVEDSKNYALISPQMGKQVVAFVTAMKIMAEQFPGAFSGYNLEVLESHQAGKLDTSGTAKDVITCFEKLGAPYDMNRIVKIRNPEQQLEMVGVPEEYIDGHAFHLYHLTSPDDSVSFEFQHNVCGRSIYAEGTVDAAIFLHKKVQSKDSKRIYDMGDVLREGNMR
;
A
#
# COMPACT_ATOMS: atom_id res chain seq x y z
N LYS A 1 51.51 -51.54 -4.29
CA LYS A 1 52.51 -51.39 -3.19
C LYS A 1 52.52 -49.91 -2.80
N LYS A 2 51.68 -49.50 -1.85
CA LYS A 2 51.90 -49.34 -0.39
C LYS A 2 52.77 -48.12 -0.01
N GLY A 3 52.19 -47.25 0.84
CA GLY A 3 52.83 -46.19 1.63
C GLY A 3 51.91 -44.96 1.77
N ILE A 4 50.80 -45.01 2.51
CA ILE A 4 50.59 -44.77 3.97
C ILE A 4 50.83 -43.32 4.44
N LYS A 5 49.68 -42.65 4.68
CA LYS A 5 49.23 -41.77 5.78
C LYS A 5 50.15 -40.66 6.31
N THR A 6 49.62 -39.43 6.34
CA THR A 6 49.25 -38.77 7.62
C THR A 6 48.12 -37.76 7.43
N VAL A 7 47.03 -37.96 8.16
CA VAL A 7 45.88 -37.05 8.29
C VAL A 7 46.16 -36.16 9.50
N ARG A 8 46.03 -34.83 9.35
CA ARG A 8 45.94 -33.90 10.48
C ARG A 8 44.54 -33.30 10.53
N HIS A 9 43.86 -33.57 11.65
CA HIS A 9 42.62 -32.92 12.06
C HIS A 9 42.86 -31.42 12.29
N VAL A 10 41.94 -30.60 11.77
CA VAL A 10 41.77 -29.19 12.15
C VAL A 10 40.45 -29.10 12.94
N PRO A 11 40.41 -28.46 14.12
CA PRO A 11 39.20 -28.40 14.93
C PRO A 11 38.18 -27.42 14.35
N SER A 12 36.90 -27.78 14.45
CA SER A 12 35.77 -26.92 14.14
C SER A 12 35.71 -25.74 15.11
N GLN A 13 35.76 -24.52 14.58
CA GLN A 13 35.44 -23.33 15.36
C GLN A 13 33.92 -23.19 15.45
N ARG A 14 33.43 -23.16 16.70
CA ARG A 14 32.05 -22.91 17.08
C ARG A 14 31.72 -21.44 16.87
N SER A 15 30.55 -21.19 16.28
CA SER A 15 29.88 -19.89 16.22
C SER A 15 29.60 -19.33 17.62
N PRO A 16 29.70 -18.01 17.84
CA PRO A 16 29.27 -17.39 19.07
C PRO A 16 27.73 -17.33 19.13
N ALA A 17 27.20 -17.76 20.27
CA ALA A 17 25.79 -17.78 20.61
C ALA A 17 25.19 -16.36 20.66
N ALA A 18 23.96 -16.23 20.16
CA ALA A 18 23.11 -15.07 20.36
C ALA A 18 22.60 -15.02 21.81
N PRO A 19 22.37 -13.84 22.41
CA PRO A 19 21.75 -13.73 23.71
C PRO A 19 20.24 -14.03 23.62
N GLU A 20 19.82 -15.15 24.18
CA GLU A 20 18.45 -15.42 24.62
C GLU A 20 18.19 -14.64 25.92
N ASP A 21 17.44 -13.54 25.89
CA ASP A 21 16.55 -13.17 27.00
C ASP A 21 15.61 -12.01 26.65
N SER A 22 14.41 -12.33 26.14
CA SER A 22 13.22 -11.46 26.23
C SER A 22 11.96 -12.23 25.80
N ALA A 23 11.73 -13.39 26.41
CA ALA A 23 10.52 -14.19 26.22
C ALA A 23 10.11 -14.88 27.53
N ARG A 24 9.93 -14.09 28.59
CA ARG A 24 9.37 -14.54 29.88
C ARG A 24 8.41 -13.53 30.48
N TYR A 25 7.41 -13.11 29.72
CA TYR A 25 6.14 -12.60 30.24
C TYR A 25 5.12 -12.89 29.14
N LEU A 26 4.09 -13.70 29.44
CA LEU A 26 3.00 -14.23 28.58
C LEU A 26 2.90 -15.76 28.54
N ARG A 27 3.18 -16.44 29.67
CA ARG A 27 2.55 -17.73 29.96
C ARG A 27 1.88 -17.57 31.31
N ASP A 28 0.56 -17.38 31.28
CA ASP A 28 -0.43 -17.78 32.29
C ASP A 28 -1.76 -17.09 31.96
N ILE A 29 -2.50 -17.65 30.99
CA ILE A 29 -3.93 -17.40 30.82
C ILE A 29 -4.60 -18.77 30.87
N PRO A 30 -5.42 -19.08 31.90
CA PRO A 30 -6.14 -20.35 31.96
C PRO A 30 -7.24 -20.40 30.89
N VAL A 31 -7.15 -21.42 30.05
CA VAL A 31 -8.22 -21.84 29.12
C VAL A 31 -9.31 -22.54 29.94
N CYS A 32 -10.48 -21.92 30.09
CA CYS A 32 -11.66 -22.62 30.61
C CYS A 32 -12.26 -23.49 29.49
N GLN A 33 -12.10 -24.81 29.63
CA GLN A 33 -12.78 -25.81 28.82
C GLN A 33 -14.24 -25.99 29.26
N SER A 34 -15.06 -26.26 28.26
CA SER A 34 -16.51 -26.47 28.25
C SER A 34 -16.98 -27.84 28.78
N GLY A 35 -18.20 -27.87 29.33
CA GLY A 35 -19.12 -29.02 29.28
C GLY A 35 -20.13 -29.04 30.45
N PRO A 36 -21.26 -29.80 30.37
CA PRO A 36 -22.10 -30.13 29.22
C PRO A 36 -23.60 -29.76 29.43
N SER A 37 -24.38 -29.97 28.37
CA SER A 37 -25.83 -29.77 28.24
C SER A 37 -26.71 -30.62 29.17
N LEU A 38 -27.78 -30.04 29.70
CA LEU A 38 -28.98 -30.77 30.16
C LEU A 38 -30.28 -30.02 29.79
N SER A 39 -31.21 -30.81 29.28
CA SER A 39 -32.58 -30.54 28.86
C SER A 39 -33.58 -30.33 30.01
N GLY A 40 -34.67 -29.60 29.77
CA GLY A 40 -35.95 -29.88 30.46
C GLY A 40 -36.85 -28.70 30.84
N THR A 41 -37.90 -28.49 30.04
CA THR A 41 -39.31 -28.20 30.42
C THR A 41 -39.69 -26.94 31.23
N HIS A 42 -40.56 -26.12 30.61
CA HIS A 42 -41.49 -25.15 31.23
C HIS A 42 -42.54 -25.82 32.14
N PRO A 43 -43.16 -25.06 33.07
CA PRO A 43 -44.51 -24.53 32.78
C PRO A 43 -44.77 -23.08 33.22
N GLN A 44 -45.90 -22.56 32.72
CA GLN A 44 -46.50 -21.23 32.83
C GLN A 44 -47.07 -20.91 34.22
N ALA A 45 -47.19 -19.61 34.58
CA ALA A 45 -48.46 -18.93 34.87
C ALA A 45 -48.29 -17.50 35.47
N ALA A 46 -48.64 -16.48 34.66
CA ALA A 46 -49.68 -15.46 34.88
C ALA A 46 -49.59 -14.43 36.06
N PRO A 47 -50.37 -13.32 36.04
CA PRO A 47 -49.81 -11.95 36.09
C PRO A 47 -50.36 -11.10 37.26
N CYS A 48 -49.79 -9.91 37.48
CA CYS A 48 -50.49 -8.87 38.24
C CYS A 48 -50.25 -7.48 37.66
N SER A 49 -51.21 -6.61 37.91
CA SER A 49 -51.67 -5.54 37.03
C SER A 49 -51.84 -4.24 37.81
N LYS A 50 -51.82 -3.12 37.07
CA LYS A 50 -52.31 -1.77 37.43
C LYS A 50 -51.45 -1.05 38.50
N GLN A 51 -51.18 0.25 38.44
CA GLN A 51 -52.03 1.37 38.03
C GLN A 51 -51.18 2.66 37.87
N ALA A 52 -51.70 3.62 37.11
CA ALA A 52 -51.09 4.90 36.76
C ALA A 52 -51.38 6.04 37.76
N ALA A 53 -50.49 7.05 37.80
CA ALA A 53 -50.74 8.49 38.05
C ALA A 53 -49.38 9.24 37.91
N ALA A 54 -49.15 10.08 36.90
CA ALA A 54 -49.57 11.48 36.73
C ALA A 54 -48.63 12.53 37.39
N ALA A 55 -47.87 13.21 36.52
CA ALA A 55 -47.49 14.63 36.48
C ALA A 55 -46.81 15.36 37.65
N GLY A 56 -45.64 15.95 37.32
CA GLY A 56 -45.22 17.30 37.75
C GLY A 56 -44.12 17.37 38.81
N ASP A 57 -42.87 17.65 38.43
CA ASP A 57 -42.36 19.02 38.48
C ASP A 57 -40.97 19.19 37.84
N MET A 58 -40.78 20.33 37.21
CA MET A 58 -39.59 20.77 36.48
C MET A 58 -38.42 21.08 37.43
N LEU A 59 -37.25 20.51 37.18
CA LEU A 59 -35.96 21.13 37.50
C LEU A 59 -35.06 21.11 36.25
N SER A 60 -34.94 22.31 35.68
CA SER A 60 -34.10 22.69 34.56
C SER A 60 -32.62 22.43 34.86
N LEU A 61 -32.04 21.42 34.22
CA LEU A 61 -30.60 21.31 34.04
C LEU A 61 -30.31 21.69 32.59
N ARG A 62 -29.72 22.87 32.41
CA ARG A 62 -29.16 23.30 31.13
C ARG A 62 -28.11 22.28 30.68
N PRO A 63 -28.13 21.79 29.42
CA PRO A 63 -27.01 21.01 28.91
C PRO A 63 -25.77 21.91 28.84
N PRO A 64 -24.56 21.39 29.14
CA PRO A 64 -23.35 22.15 28.89
C PRO A 64 -23.26 22.41 27.38
N HIS A 65 -23.06 23.67 27.02
CA HIS A 65 -22.82 24.07 25.64
C HIS A 65 -21.65 23.25 25.08
N ALA A 66 -21.94 22.31 24.18
CA ALA A 66 -20.96 21.75 23.30
C ALA A 66 -20.40 22.90 22.46
N ARG A 67 -19.20 23.38 22.81
CA ARG A 67 -18.42 24.19 21.88
C ARG A 67 -18.16 23.30 20.66
N PRO A 68 -18.38 23.78 19.42
CA PRO A 68 -17.95 23.03 18.25
C PRO A 68 -16.44 22.77 18.41
N SER A 69 -16.04 21.50 18.37
CA SER A 69 -14.63 21.12 18.37
C SER A 69 -13.96 21.88 17.22
N GLN A 70 -13.02 22.76 17.56
CA GLN A 70 -12.24 23.45 16.54
C GLN A 70 -11.39 22.39 15.85
N SER A 71 -11.38 22.41 14.50
CA SER A 71 -10.64 21.42 13.73
C SER A 71 -9.18 21.33 14.19
N PRO A 72 -8.57 20.13 14.21
CA PRO A 72 -7.17 19.93 14.60
C PRO A 72 -6.20 20.90 13.90
N TRP A 73 -6.52 21.27 12.66
CA TRP A 73 -5.75 22.23 11.85
C TRP A 73 -5.81 23.68 12.34
N ARG A 74 -6.89 24.13 13.02
CA ARG A 74 -6.90 25.47 13.65
C ARG A 74 -5.96 25.54 14.86
N ARG A 75 -5.64 24.43 15.53
CA ARG A 75 -4.67 24.44 16.64
C ARG A 75 -3.24 24.73 16.18
N ARG A 76 -2.88 24.37 14.94
CA ARG A 76 -1.55 24.69 14.36
C ARG A 76 -1.29 26.18 14.15
N GLY A 77 -2.32 27.03 14.10
CA GLY A 77 -2.18 28.47 13.86
C GLY A 77 -1.93 29.33 15.11
N ARG A 78 -2.03 28.79 16.34
CA ARG A 78 -1.96 29.60 17.59
C ARG A 78 -0.97 29.12 18.64
N LEU A 79 -0.30 28.00 18.46
CA LEU A 79 0.80 27.57 19.30
C LEU A 79 2.07 27.60 18.46
N GLY A 80 3.01 28.48 18.80
CA GLY A 80 4.34 28.47 18.22
C GLY A 80 5.01 27.12 18.52
N GLY A 81 4.99 26.21 17.54
CA GLY A 81 5.52 24.86 17.70
C GLY A 81 5.30 24.03 16.43
N ALA A 82 6.38 23.86 15.67
CA ALA A 82 6.59 22.97 14.52
C ALA A 82 5.49 22.93 13.45
N ALA A 83 5.75 23.54 12.29
CA ALA A 83 5.01 23.33 11.04
C ALA A 83 4.90 21.84 10.69
N ALA A 84 3.90 21.45 9.88
CA ALA A 84 3.77 20.07 9.42
C ALA A 84 5.08 19.71 8.71
N PRO A 85 5.62 18.49 8.89
CA PRO A 85 6.83 18.11 8.19
C PRO A 85 6.57 18.30 6.70
N ARG A 86 7.20 19.34 6.12
CA ARG A 86 7.15 19.61 4.69
C ARG A 86 7.81 18.43 4.01
N CYS A 87 7.16 17.87 2.99
CA CYS A 87 7.87 17.03 2.03
C CYS A 87 8.88 17.93 1.33
N VAL A 88 10.12 17.94 1.82
CA VAL A 88 11.21 18.67 1.17
C VAL A 88 11.66 17.80 0.01
N GLY A 89 11.49 18.28 -1.23
CA GLY A 89 12.17 17.71 -2.38
C GLY A 89 13.67 17.86 -2.17
N VAL A 90 14.35 16.76 -1.84
CA VAL A 90 15.80 16.78 -1.71
C VAL A 90 16.38 16.69 -3.12
N ALA A 91 16.79 17.84 -3.67
CA ALA A 91 17.86 17.83 -4.67
C ALA A 91 19.13 17.38 -3.94
N ALA A 92 19.57 16.16 -4.21
CA ALA A 92 20.78 15.63 -3.61
C ALA A 92 22.00 16.31 -4.24
N GLU A 93 22.65 17.21 -3.51
CA GLU A 93 24.05 17.54 -3.77
C GLU A 93 24.90 16.34 -3.33
N ALA A 94 25.66 15.80 -4.29
CA ALA A 94 26.51 14.65 -4.07
C ALA A 94 27.79 15.08 -3.36
N ASP A 95 27.91 14.74 -2.07
CA ASP A 95 29.19 14.74 -1.38
C ASP A 95 29.79 13.32 -1.42
N ALA A 96 31.06 13.24 -1.76
CA ALA A 96 31.78 12.02 -2.04
C ALA A 96 32.43 11.48 -0.76
N SER A 97 31.88 10.42 -0.16
CA SER A 97 32.66 9.60 0.78
C SER A 97 32.13 8.16 0.93
N GLU A 98 33.09 7.24 0.93
CA GLU A 98 33.07 5.81 1.27
C GLU A 98 32.12 4.88 0.51
N ARG A 99 32.70 4.20 -0.50
CA ARG A 99 32.11 3.05 -1.19
C ARG A 99 32.01 1.85 -0.25
N VAL A 100 30.90 1.75 0.45
CA VAL A 100 30.37 0.45 0.90
C VAL A 100 30.13 -0.38 -0.36
N ALA A 101 30.66 -1.61 -0.41
CA ALA A 101 30.46 -2.51 -1.54
C ALA A 101 28.95 -2.62 -1.82
N SER A 102 28.53 -2.14 -3.00
CA SER A 102 27.13 -2.16 -3.39
C SER A 102 26.66 -3.62 -3.44
N PRO A 103 25.48 -3.95 -2.90
CA PRO A 103 24.90 -5.29 -3.08
C PRO A 103 24.84 -5.62 -4.58
N PRO A 104 24.87 -6.92 -4.96
CA PRO A 104 24.86 -7.32 -6.36
C PRO A 104 23.69 -6.63 -7.07
N ARG A 105 24.02 -5.80 -8.07
CA ARG A 105 23.02 -5.07 -8.84
C ARG A 105 22.20 -6.08 -9.62
N VAL A 106 20.97 -6.32 -9.19
CA VAL A 106 19.98 -7.09 -9.94
C VAL A 106 19.73 -6.32 -11.24
N SER A 107 19.99 -6.94 -12.39
CA SER A 107 19.82 -6.34 -13.71
C SER A 107 19.08 -7.34 -14.59
N PHE A 108 17.86 -7.01 -14.99
CA PHE A 108 17.05 -7.77 -15.94
C PHE A 108 16.25 -6.82 -16.84
N PRO A 109 15.77 -7.28 -18.01
CA PRO A 109 14.97 -6.47 -18.91
C PRO A 109 13.60 -6.13 -18.30
N ILE A 110 13.22 -4.86 -18.37
CA ILE A 110 11.91 -4.38 -17.90
C ILE A 110 11.23 -3.58 -19.01
N LEU A 111 10.03 -4.00 -19.39
CA LEU A 111 9.19 -3.31 -20.36
C LEU A 111 8.11 -2.55 -19.61
N VAL A 112 8.07 -1.22 -19.73
CA VAL A 112 7.11 -0.38 -19.02
C VAL A 112 6.03 0.12 -19.98
N ASN A 113 4.82 -0.41 -19.86
CA ASN A 113 3.65 0.06 -20.59
C ASN A 113 2.98 1.24 -19.89
N GLY A 114 2.58 2.22 -20.69
CA GLY A 114 2.01 3.48 -20.21
C GLY A 114 3.02 4.61 -20.09
N CYS A 115 4.16 4.53 -20.79
CA CYS A 115 5.16 5.61 -20.78
C CYS A 115 4.69 6.90 -21.48
N THR A 116 3.50 6.94 -22.08
CA THR A 116 2.86 8.21 -22.49
C THR A 116 2.23 8.97 -21.32
N GLY A 117 2.07 8.32 -20.16
CA GLY A 117 1.51 8.88 -18.93
C GLY A 117 2.57 9.16 -17.86
N LYS A 118 2.25 10.07 -16.93
CA LYS A 118 3.15 10.52 -15.86
C LYS A 118 3.66 9.38 -14.94
N MET A 119 2.87 8.32 -14.75
CA MET A 119 3.26 7.19 -13.89
C MET A 119 4.20 6.23 -14.60
N GLY A 120 3.92 5.86 -15.85
CA GLY A 120 4.80 5.00 -16.64
C GLY A 120 6.19 5.61 -16.80
N VAL A 121 6.28 6.92 -17.08
CA VAL A 121 7.56 7.65 -17.12
C VAL A 121 8.30 7.55 -15.80
N ALA A 122 7.65 7.88 -14.67
CA ALA A 122 8.29 7.83 -13.35
C ALA A 122 8.82 6.43 -13.00
N VAL A 123 8.09 5.37 -13.39
CA VAL A 123 8.52 3.98 -13.17
C VAL A 123 9.71 3.62 -14.05
N ALA A 124 9.67 4.00 -15.33
CA ALA A 124 10.77 3.73 -16.26
C ALA A 124 12.06 4.49 -15.84
N GLU A 125 11.94 5.73 -15.38
CA GLU A 125 13.05 6.51 -14.80
C GLU A 125 13.61 5.85 -13.54
N ALA A 126 12.74 5.41 -12.63
CA ALA A 126 13.16 4.70 -11.42
C ALA A 126 13.85 3.38 -11.76
N ALA A 127 13.30 2.60 -12.71
CA ALA A 127 13.89 1.35 -13.16
C ALA A 127 15.31 1.56 -13.74
N ALA A 128 15.47 2.53 -14.63
CA ALA A 128 16.77 2.88 -15.21
C ALA A 128 17.77 3.35 -14.13
N SER A 129 17.33 4.21 -13.20
CA SER A 129 18.16 4.69 -12.08
C SER A 129 18.59 3.56 -11.14
N ARG A 130 17.78 2.50 -11.05
CA ARG A 130 18.06 1.29 -10.26
C ARG A 130 18.91 0.26 -11.02
N GLY A 131 19.31 0.56 -12.26
CA GLY A 131 20.18 -0.29 -13.07
C GLY A 131 19.45 -1.47 -13.74
N LEU A 132 18.12 -1.43 -13.81
CA LEU A 132 17.37 -2.37 -14.64
C LEU A 132 17.51 -1.99 -16.12
N HIS A 133 17.45 -2.99 -17.00
CA HIS A 133 17.56 -2.77 -18.44
C HIS A 133 16.19 -2.37 -19.00
N LEU A 134 15.97 -1.07 -19.18
CA LEU A 134 14.73 -0.58 -19.78
C LEU A 134 14.66 -0.98 -21.26
N VAL A 135 13.68 -1.81 -21.61
CA VAL A 135 13.40 -2.20 -23.00
C VAL A 135 12.94 -0.96 -23.78
N PRO A 136 13.49 -0.66 -24.98
CA PRO A 136 13.22 0.58 -25.72
C PRO A 136 11.86 0.60 -26.44
N VAL A 137 10.84 -0.02 -25.84
CA VAL A 137 9.49 -0.20 -26.39
C VAL A 137 8.44 0.07 -25.31
N SER A 138 7.36 0.75 -25.68
CA SER A 138 6.12 0.83 -24.89
C SER A 138 4.92 0.84 -25.82
N PHE A 139 3.75 0.45 -25.32
CA PHE A 139 2.51 0.47 -26.10
C PHE A 139 1.58 1.61 -25.69
N SER A 140 0.74 2.04 -26.64
CA SER A 140 -0.38 2.96 -26.43
C SER A 140 -1.68 2.37 -26.96
N SER A 141 -2.81 2.86 -26.46
CA SER A 141 -4.14 2.53 -26.99
C SER A 141 -4.49 3.28 -28.28
N ARG A 142 -3.66 4.24 -28.71
CA ARG A 142 -3.86 5.01 -29.96
C ARG A 142 -2.94 4.45 -31.06
N GLU A 143 -3.49 4.22 -32.25
CA GLU A 143 -2.75 3.69 -33.41
C GLU A 143 -1.69 4.68 -33.93
N ASP A 144 -2.06 5.93 -34.17
CA ASP A 144 -1.20 6.90 -34.87
C ASP A 144 -0.28 7.70 -33.92
N LEU A 145 0.46 6.99 -33.06
CA LEU A 145 1.50 7.58 -32.23
C LEU A 145 2.88 7.17 -32.74
N ASP A 146 3.34 7.77 -33.85
CA ASP A 146 4.77 7.69 -34.21
C ASP A 146 5.56 8.63 -33.30
N ARG A 147 5.76 8.20 -32.07
CA ARG A 147 6.38 9.00 -31.01
C ARG A 147 7.49 8.19 -30.36
N THR A 148 8.64 8.84 -30.21
CA THR A 148 9.73 8.39 -29.35
C THR A 148 9.79 9.32 -28.15
N ILE A 149 9.95 8.76 -26.96
CA ILE A 149 10.14 9.51 -25.71
C ILE A 149 11.50 9.15 -25.14
N GLN A 150 12.23 10.16 -24.68
CA GLN A 150 13.51 9.95 -24.03
C GLN A 150 13.29 9.71 -22.54
N ILE A 151 13.78 8.58 -22.02
CA ILE A 151 13.76 8.24 -20.60
C ILE A 151 15.20 8.01 -20.16
N GLY A 152 15.77 8.99 -19.45
CA GLY A 152 17.20 9.03 -19.16
C GLY A 152 18.02 9.02 -20.45
N HIS A 153 18.72 7.92 -20.71
CA HIS A 153 19.55 7.72 -21.91
C HIS A 153 18.92 6.76 -22.93
N THR A 154 17.70 6.28 -22.69
CA THR A 154 17.01 5.32 -23.55
C THR A 154 15.91 6.01 -24.34
N ASP A 155 15.95 5.86 -25.66
CA ASP A 155 14.88 6.26 -26.57
C ASP A 155 13.82 5.15 -26.62
N VAL A 156 12.66 5.40 -26.02
CA VAL A 156 11.55 4.44 -25.97
C VAL A 156 10.57 4.75 -27.09
N ARG A 157 10.43 3.81 -28.03
CA ARG A 157 9.46 3.94 -29.12
C ARG A 157 8.07 3.51 -28.66
N ILE A 158 7.07 4.33 -28.96
CA ILE A 158 5.66 4.04 -28.67
C ILE A 158 5.03 3.36 -29.89
N TYR A 159 4.40 2.20 -29.68
CA TYR A 159 3.66 1.48 -30.71
C TYR A 159 2.15 1.48 -30.43
N GLY A 160 1.37 1.50 -31.50
CA GLY A 160 -0.09 1.36 -31.46
C GLY A 160 -0.55 -0.10 -31.26
N PRO A 161 -1.87 -0.31 -31.07
CA PRO A 161 -2.43 -1.64 -30.87
C PRO A 161 -2.16 -2.62 -32.03
N SER A 162 -2.21 -2.16 -33.27
CA SER A 162 -2.03 -3.00 -34.47
C SER A 162 -0.68 -3.71 -34.54
N ALA A 163 0.39 -3.05 -34.08
CA ALA A 163 1.74 -3.61 -34.07
C ALA A 163 2.08 -4.39 -32.79
N ARG A 164 1.15 -4.45 -31.83
CA ARG A 164 1.46 -4.85 -30.45
C ARG A 164 1.91 -6.30 -30.33
N GLU A 165 1.23 -7.24 -30.98
CA GLU A 165 1.59 -8.65 -30.90
C GLU A 165 2.95 -8.94 -31.55
N ASP A 166 3.18 -8.40 -32.76
CA ASP A 166 4.43 -8.62 -33.51
C ASP A 166 5.65 -8.03 -32.79
N VAL A 167 5.50 -6.81 -32.28
CA VAL A 167 6.56 -6.14 -31.51
C VAL A 167 6.81 -6.87 -30.19
N LEU A 168 5.76 -7.32 -29.50
CA LEU A 168 5.91 -8.06 -28.25
C LEU A 168 6.58 -9.42 -28.47
N SER A 169 6.27 -10.11 -29.56
CA SER A 169 6.98 -11.34 -29.96
C SER A 169 8.47 -11.08 -30.16
N SER A 170 8.82 -10.00 -30.86
CA SER A 170 10.22 -9.61 -31.08
C SER A 170 10.94 -9.26 -29.77
N VAL A 171 10.26 -8.58 -28.85
CA VAL A 171 10.77 -8.29 -27.49
C VAL A 171 11.05 -9.57 -26.72
N ILE A 172 10.18 -10.59 -26.81
CA ILE A 172 10.37 -11.87 -26.11
C ILE A 172 11.61 -12.59 -26.64
N ASP A 173 11.80 -12.59 -27.96
CA ASP A 173 12.96 -13.24 -28.59
C ASP A 173 14.28 -12.56 -28.19
N GLU A 174 14.29 -11.22 -28.08
CA GLU A 174 15.47 -10.45 -27.69
C GLU A 174 15.70 -10.44 -26.16
N PHE A 175 14.62 -10.45 -25.36
CA PHE A 175 14.63 -10.28 -23.91
C PHE A 175 13.83 -11.41 -23.21
N PRO A 176 14.34 -12.65 -23.16
CA PRO A 176 13.59 -13.80 -22.67
C PRO A 176 13.23 -13.74 -21.17
N ASP A 177 13.97 -12.95 -20.37
CA ASP A 177 13.73 -12.75 -18.93
C ASP A 177 12.98 -11.44 -18.61
N VAL A 178 12.30 -10.85 -19.60
CA VAL A 178 11.60 -9.56 -19.43
C VAL A 178 10.46 -9.63 -18.42
N ILE A 179 10.38 -8.62 -17.56
CA ILE A 179 9.20 -8.35 -16.72
C ILE A 179 8.44 -7.17 -17.32
N VAL A 180 7.14 -7.34 -17.57
CA VAL A 180 6.28 -6.26 -18.02
C VAL A 180 5.73 -5.49 -16.82
N VAL A 181 5.72 -4.17 -16.88
CA VAL A 181 5.01 -3.29 -15.94
C VAL A 181 3.87 -2.62 -16.67
N ASP A 182 2.69 -2.60 -16.07
CA ASP A 182 1.48 -2.01 -16.65
C ASP A 182 0.95 -0.86 -15.79
N TYR A 183 1.04 0.36 -16.33
CA TYR A 183 0.37 1.58 -15.86
C TYR A 183 -0.37 2.27 -17.00
N THR A 184 -1.41 1.61 -17.49
CA THR A 184 -2.23 2.05 -18.63
C THR A 184 -3.55 2.69 -18.15
N THR A 185 -4.70 2.17 -18.57
CA THR A 185 -6.03 2.70 -18.24
C THR A 185 -6.95 1.58 -17.75
N PRO A 186 -7.99 1.89 -16.96
CA PRO A 186 -8.95 0.90 -16.48
C PRO A 186 -9.49 -0.02 -17.59
N ASP A 187 -9.83 0.55 -18.74
CA ASP A 187 -10.41 -0.19 -19.88
C ASP A 187 -9.40 -1.13 -20.57
N SER A 188 -8.10 -0.91 -20.34
CA SER A 188 -7.03 -1.72 -20.94
C SER A 188 -6.59 -2.89 -20.05
N VAL A 189 -6.98 -2.91 -18.76
CA VAL A 189 -6.47 -3.86 -17.76
C VAL A 189 -6.63 -5.31 -18.22
N ASN A 190 -7.86 -5.71 -18.55
CA ASN A 190 -8.16 -7.10 -18.90
C ASN A 190 -7.52 -7.50 -20.23
N LEU A 191 -7.64 -6.66 -21.27
CA LEU A 191 -7.04 -6.89 -22.59
C LEU A 191 -5.51 -7.04 -22.52
N ASN A 192 -4.86 -6.20 -21.71
CA ASN A 192 -3.42 -6.26 -21.50
C ASN A 192 -3.02 -7.54 -20.76
N ALA A 193 -3.74 -7.88 -19.68
CA ALA A 193 -3.46 -9.10 -18.92
C ALA A 193 -3.64 -10.35 -19.77
N ASP A 194 -4.71 -10.43 -20.57
CA ASP A 194 -4.94 -11.56 -21.49
C ASP A 194 -3.80 -11.69 -22.50
N LEU A 195 -3.30 -10.57 -23.03
CA LEU A 195 -2.15 -10.57 -23.92
C LEU A 195 -0.87 -11.07 -23.22
N TYR A 196 -0.56 -10.58 -22.02
CA TYR A 196 0.60 -11.04 -21.26
C TYR A 196 0.50 -12.54 -20.94
N CYS A 197 -0.69 -13.00 -20.58
CA CYS A 197 -0.97 -14.41 -20.33
C CYS A 197 -0.82 -15.27 -21.60
N LYS A 198 -1.30 -14.81 -22.75
CA LYS A 198 -1.15 -15.47 -24.06
C LYS A 198 0.33 -15.71 -24.41
N PHE A 199 1.20 -14.76 -24.10
CA PHE A 199 2.64 -14.84 -24.36
C PHE A 199 3.46 -15.42 -23.20
N GLY A 200 2.82 -15.74 -22.05
CA GLY A 200 3.52 -16.24 -20.86
C GLY A 200 4.47 -15.23 -20.22
N LEU A 201 4.22 -13.94 -20.39
CA LEU A 201 5.05 -12.85 -19.90
C LEU A 201 4.74 -12.52 -18.44
N PRO A 202 5.71 -12.64 -17.51
CA PRO A 202 5.50 -12.20 -16.15
C PRO A 202 5.23 -10.71 -16.09
N PHE A 203 4.26 -10.27 -15.28
CA PHE A 203 3.88 -8.86 -15.25
C PHE A 203 3.54 -8.29 -13.87
N VAL A 204 3.78 -6.99 -13.71
CA VAL A 204 3.41 -6.18 -12.56
C VAL A 204 2.29 -5.22 -12.99
N MET A 205 1.07 -5.42 -12.46
CA MET A 205 -0.12 -4.63 -12.77
C MET A 205 -0.36 -3.58 -11.69
N GLY A 206 0.03 -2.33 -11.98
CA GLY A 206 -0.25 -1.16 -11.13
C GLY A 206 -1.50 -0.39 -11.56
N THR A 207 -2.01 -0.64 -12.76
CA THR A 207 -3.24 -0.05 -13.28
C THR A 207 -4.45 -0.43 -12.42
N THR A 208 -5.18 0.58 -11.93
CA THR A 208 -6.42 0.40 -11.17
C THR A 208 -7.63 0.34 -12.10
N GLY A 209 -8.71 -0.30 -11.65
CA GLY A 209 -9.96 -0.44 -12.41
C GLY A 209 -10.02 -1.80 -13.11
N GLY A 210 -10.74 -1.87 -14.23
CA GLY A 210 -11.01 -3.11 -14.96
C GLY A 210 -11.91 -4.09 -14.20
N ASP A 211 -12.18 -5.24 -14.83
CA ASP A 211 -12.82 -6.37 -14.18
C ASP A 211 -11.76 -7.17 -13.42
N LYS A 212 -11.71 -6.98 -12.11
CA LYS A 212 -10.74 -7.68 -11.24
C LYS A 212 -10.96 -9.19 -11.26
N GLN A 213 -12.20 -9.66 -11.26
CA GLN A 213 -12.47 -11.10 -11.21
C GLN A 213 -11.96 -11.78 -12.48
N LEU A 214 -12.22 -11.17 -13.62
CA LEU A 214 -11.68 -11.63 -14.90
C LEU A 214 -10.15 -11.55 -14.94
N LEU A 215 -9.54 -10.46 -14.44
CA LEU A 215 -8.09 -10.31 -14.36
C LEU A 215 -7.44 -11.46 -13.57
N TYR A 216 -7.91 -11.73 -12.34
CA TYR A 216 -7.36 -12.81 -11.52
C TYR A 216 -7.57 -14.18 -12.17
N LYS A 217 -8.75 -14.41 -12.77
CA LYS A 217 -9.06 -15.64 -13.49
C LYS A 217 -8.13 -15.89 -14.68
N SER A 218 -7.87 -14.89 -15.53
CA SER A 218 -6.98 -15.03 -16.68
C SER A 218 -5.55 -15.41 -16.27
N VAL A 219 -5.03 -14.83 -15.18
CA VAL A 219 -3.69 -15.17 -14.66
C VAL A 219 -3.66 -16.57 -14.05
N GLU A 220 -4.71 -16.96 -13.32
CA GLU A 220 -4.80 -18.29 -12.72
C GLU A 220 -4.88 -19.38 -13.79
N ASP A 221 -5.76 -19.23 -14.77
CA ASP A 221 -5.98 -20.19 -15.86
C ASP A 221 -4.70 -20.37 -16.72
N SER A 222 -3.98 -19.28 -16.96
CA SER A 222 -2.71 -19.29 -17.74
C SER A 222 -1.48 -19.70 -16.91
N LYS A 223 -1.60 -19.77 -15.57
CA LYS A 223 -0.50 -20.04 -14.63
C LYS A 223 0.66 -19.06 -14.77
N ASN A 224 0.38 -17.85 -15.21
CA ASN A 224 1.38 -16.81 -15.43
C ASN A 224 1.86 -16.22 -14.10
N TYR A 225 3.11 -15.77 -14.03
CA TYR A 225 3.59 -15.03 -12.85
C TYR A 225 3.10 -13.59 -12.91
N ALA A 226 2.32 -13.16 -11.92
CA ALA A 226 1.86 -11.78 -11.87
C ALA A 226 1.95 -11.20 -10.46
N LEU A 227 2.28 -9.92 -10.38
CA LEU A 227 2.05 -9.12 -9.19
C LEU A 227 0.95 -8.11 -9.50
N ILE A 228 -0.16 -8.20 -8.78
CA ILE A 228 -1.32 -7.33 -9.00
C ILE A 228 -1.53 -6.53 -7.71
N SER A 229 -1.39 -5.21 -7.78
CA SER A 229 -1.65 -4.36 -6.62
C SER A 229 -2.19 -2.99 -7.02
N PRO A 230 -3.36 -2.58 -6.50
CA PRO A 230 -3.92 -1.25 -6.77
C PRO A 230 -3.22 -0.13 -5.96
N GLN A 231 -2.29 -0.49 -5.06
CA GLN A 231 -1.54 0.45 -4.25
C GLN A 231 -0.07 0.01 -4.22
N MET A 232 0.74 0.66 -5.05
CA MET A 232 2.16 0.33 -5.21
C MET A 232 3.07 1.08 -4.22
N GLY A 233 2.54 2.05 -3.46
CA GLY A 233 3.28 2.74 -2.41
C GLY A 233 3.49 1.83 -1.21
N LYS A 234 4.55 1.01 -1.23
CA LYS A 234 4.74 -0.10 -0.28
C LYS A 234 4.70 0.30 1.20
N GLN A 235 5.18 1.50 1.55
CA GLN A 235 5.15 2.00 2.93
C GLN A 235 3.71 2.32 3.38
N VAL A 236 2.87 2.83 2.47
CA VAL A 236 1.44 3.01 2.73
C VAL A 236 0.75 1.66 2.89
N VAL A 237 1.11 0.67 2.07
CA VAL A 237 0.61 -0.71 2.25
C VAL A 237 1.02 -1.29 3.61
N ALA A 238 2.27 -1.08 4.04
CA ALA A 238 2.74 -1.54 5.33
C ALA A 238 1.95 -0.91 6.49
N PHE A 239 1.68 0.40 6.43
CA PHE A 239 0.83 1.09 7.41
C PHE A 239 -0.58 0.49 7.44
N VAL A 240 -1.23 0.33 6.30
CA VAL A 240 -2.57 -0.27 6.22
C VAL A 240 -2.59 -1.69 6.79
N THR A 241 -1.57 -2.50 6.47
CA THR A 241 -1.44 -3.86 7.00
C THR A 241 -1.26 -3.86 8.51
N ALA A 242 -0.44 -2.95 9.07
CA ALA A 242 -0.29 -2.81 10.51
C ALA A 242 -1.61 -2.44 11.20
N MET A 243 -2.38 -1.51 10.61
CA MET A 243 -3.71 -1.14 11.09
C MET A 243 -4.70 -2.32 11.05
N LYS A 244 -4.68 -3.13 9.98
CA LYS A 244 -5.51 -4.33 9.86
C LYS A 244 -5.19 -5.35 10.95
N ILE A 245 -3.91 -5.64 11.17
CA ILE A 245 -3.46 -6.55 12.23
C ILE A 245 -3.89 -6.02 13.60
N MET A 246 -3.65 -4.75 13.90
CA MET A 246 -4.04 -4.14 15.18
C MET A 246 -5.56 -4.25 15.41
N ALA A 247 -6.36 -3.96 14.39
CA ALA A 247 -7.81 -4.05 14.45
C ALA A 247 -8.35 -5.47 14.64
N GLU A 248 -7.67 -6.48 14.07
CA GLU A 248 -8.01 -7.89 14.25
C GLU A 248 -7.65 -8.42 15.64
N GLN A 249 -6.50 -7.99 16.18
CA GLN A 249 -6.03 -8.46 17.49
C GLN A 249 -6.73 -7.77 18.67
N PHE A 250 -7.16 -6.51 18.50
CA PHE A 250 -7.68 -5.69 19.60
C PHE A 250 -9.04 -5.05 19.27
N PRO A 251 -10.08 -5.85 18.94
CA PRO A 251 -11.39 -5.30 18.60
C PRO A 251 -11.95 -4.46 19.76
N GLY A 252 -12.49 -3.28 19.45
CA GLY A 252 -13.05 -2.37 20.44
C GLY A 252 -12.04 -1.58 21.30
N ALA A 253 -10.73 -1.67 21.05
CA ALA A 253 -9.71 -0.99 21.87
C ALA A 253 -9.85 0.55 21.94
N PHE A 254 -10.49 1.16 20.94
CA PHE A 254 -10.80 2.58 20.84
C PHE A 254 -12.31 2.87 21.01
N SER A 255 -13.05 1.98 21.69
CA SER A 255 -14.47 2.20 21.97
C SER A 255 -14.69 3.53 22.69
N GLY A 256 -15.60 4.35 22.14
CA GLY A 256 -15.93 5.69 22.65
C GLY A 256 -15.07 6.81 22.08
N TYR A 257 -13.96 6.53 21.38
CA TYR A 257 -13.19 7.57 20.71
C TYR A 257 -13.95 8.13 19.50
N ASN A 258 -13.79 9.43 19.24
CA ASN A 258 -14.28 10.07 18.03
C ASN A 258 -13.16 10.12 16.98
N LEU A 259 -13.45 9.59 15.79
CA LEU A 259 -12.57 9.65 14.63
C LEU A 259 -12.90 10.87 13.76
N GLU A 260 -11.87 11.59 13.34
CA GLU A 260 -11.91 12.62 12.30
C GLU A 260 -10.95 12.22 11.17
N VAL A 261 -11.40 12.34 9.93
CA VAL A 261 -10.59 11.97 8.76
C VAL A 261 -10.58 13.12 7.76
N LEU A 262 -9.38 13.45 7.30
CA LEU A 262 -9.16 14.40 6.23
C LEU A 262 -8.29 13.77 5.14
N GLU A 263 -8.65 14.02 3.90
CA GLU A 263 -7.84 13.64 2.75
C GLU A 263 -7.69 14.78 1.75
N SER A 264 -6.52 14.85 1.13
CA SER A 264 -6.24 15.75 0.03
C SER A 264 -5.56 15.03 -1.13
N HIS A 265 -6.10 15.27 -2.32
CA HIS A 265 -5.70 14.73 -3.62
C HIS A 265 -5.95 15.79 -4.69
N GLN A 266 -5.47 15.59 -5.91
CA GLN A 266 -5.77 16.49 -7.03
C GLN A 266 -7.28 16.76 -7.22
N ALA A 267 -7.63 17.94 -7.75
CA ALA A 267 -9.02 18.40 -7.89
C ALA A 267 -9.95 17.40 -8.61
N GLY A 268 -9.44 16.68 -9.61
CA GLY A 268 -10.21 15.66 -10.36
C GLY A 268 -10.51 14.37 -9.58
N LYS A 269 -9.90 14.15 -8.40
CA LYS A 269 -10.12 12.97 -7.55
C LYS A 269 -11.36 13.16 -6.67
N LEU A 270 -12.54 12.93 -7.24
CA LEU A 270 -13.81 13.09 -6.51
C LEU A 270 -14.09 11.92 -5.54
N ASP A 271 -13.65 10.72 -5.91
CA ASP A 271 -13.82 9.52 -5.11
C ASP A 271 -12.91 9.52 -3.87
N THR A 272 -13.42 8.95 -2.78
CA THR A 272 -12.60 8.74 -1.57
C THR A 272 -11.51 7.73 -1.87
N SER A 273 -10.29 8.01 -1.41
CA SER A 273 -9.16 7.08 -1.52
C SER A 273 -9.52 5.69 -0.99
N GLY A 274 -9.25 4.64 -1.78
CA GLY A 274 -9.45 3.26 -1.33
C GLY A 274 -8.63 2.94 -0.07
N THR A 275 -7.43 3.50 0.02
CA THR A 275 -6.58 3.42 1.23
C THR A 275 -7.26 4.06 2.44
N ALA A 276 -7.92 5.21 2.27
CA ALA A 276 -8.63 5.87 3.38
C ALA A 276 -9.80 5.02 3.90
N LYS A 277 -10.57 4.43 2.97
CA LYS A 277 -11.66 3.51 3.34
C LYS A 277 -11.14 2.32 4.13
N ASP A 278 -10.06 1.69 3.67
CA ASP A 278 -9.44 0.54 4.36
C ASP A 278 -9.01 0.89 5.79
N VAL A 279 -8.39 2.05 5.99
CA VAL A 279 -7.94 2.51 7.32
C VAL A 279 -9.14 2.83 8.22
N ILE A 280 -10.18 3.49 7.70
CA ILE A 280 -11.41 3.77 8.44
C ILE A 280 -12.06 2.46 8.91
N THR A 281 -12.20 1.47 8.03
CA THR A 281 -12.74 0.15 8.41
C THR A 281 -11.94 -0.50 9.54
N CYS A 282 -10.62 -0.27 9.61
CA CYS A 282 -9.81 -0.73 10.75
C CYS A 282 -10.20 -0.01 12.04
N PHE A 283 -10.38 1.31 12.02
CA PHE A 283 -10.83 2.07 13.18
C PHE A 283 -12.26 1.71 13.63
N GLU A 284 -13.14 1.39 12.70
CA GLU A 284 -14.49 0.88 13.04
C GLU A 284 -14.41 -0.43 13.81
N LYS A 285 -13.57 -1.38 13.36
CA LYS A 285 -13.31 -2.64 14.08
C LYS A 285 -12.67 -2.41 15.45
N LEU A 286 -11.85 -1.37 15.57
CA LEU A 286 -11.28 -0.91 16.84
C LEU A 286 -12.31 -0.21 17.74
N GLY A 287 -13.57 -0.02 17.32
CA GLY A 287 -14.64 0.54 18.15
C GLY A 287 -14.87 2.04 17.97
N ALA A 288 -14.26 2.68 16.96
CA ALA A 288 -14.50 4.07 16.60
C ALA A 288 -15.40 4.15 15.34
N PRO A 289 -16.74 4.05 15.48
CA PRO A 289 -17.66 4.05 14.34
C PRO A 289 -17.56 5.35 13.54
N TYR A 290 -17.63 5.27 12.21
CA TYR A 290 -17.42 6.43 11.37
C TYR A 290 -18.32 6.42 10.12
N ASP A 291 -19.06 7.50 9.92
CA ASP A 291 -19.79 7.70 8.67
C ASP A 291 -18.83 8.21 7.58
N MET A 292 -18.63 7.43 6.53
CA MET A 292 -17.77 7.75 5.37
C MET A 292 -18.12 9.08 4.69
N ASN A 293 -19.34 9.60 4.87
CA ASN A 293 -19.72 10.91 4.35
C ASN A 293 -19.12 12.09 5.14
N ARG A 294 -18.58 11.83 6.34
CA ARG A 294 -17.92 12.82 7.20
C ARG A 294 -16.47 13.11 6.81
N ILE A 295 -15.91 12.38 5.83
CA ILE A 295 -14.53 12.58 5.38
C ILE A 295 -14.39 14.00 4.82
N VAL A 296 -13.46 14.77 5.39
CA VAL A 296 -13.15 16.10 4.89
C VAL A 296 -12.24 15.98 3.68
N LYS A 297 -12.80 16.19 2.49
CA LYS A 297 -12.07 16.14 1.22
C LYS A 297 -11.63 17.54 0.80
N ILE A 298 -10.33 17.83 0.95
CA ILE A 298 -9.77 19.09 0.47
C ILE A 298 -9.28 18.91 -0.96
N ARG A 299 -9.86 19.68 -1.88
CA ARG A 299 -9.58 19.67 -3.33
C ARG A 299 -9.30 21.05 -3.92
N ASN A 300 -9.60 22.11 -3.16
CA ASN A 300 -9.33 23.48 -3.57
C ASN A 300 -7.81 23.75 -3.40
N PRO A 301 -7.09 24.17 -4.47
CA PRO A 301 -5.64 24.36 -4.42
C PRO A 301 -5.14 25.33 -3.33
N GLU A 302 -5.87 26.42 -3.07
CA GLU A 302 -5.50 27.39 -2.02
C GLU A 302 -5.57 26.73 -0.64
N GLN A 303 -6.64 25.98 -0.35
CA GLN A 303 -6.75 25.21 0.89
C GLN A 303 -5.69 24.11 0.99
N GLN A 304 -5.30 23.49 -0.13
CA GLN A 304 -4.24 22.47 -0.17
C GLN A 304 -2.88 23.08 0.21
N LEU A 305 -2.56 24.26 -0.31
CA LEU A 305 -1.36 25.00 0.04
C LEU A 305 -1.38 25.48 1.49
N GLU A 306 -2.41 26.23 1.87
CA GLU A 306 -2.45 26.98 3.12
C GLU A 306 -2.82 26.12 4.34
N MET A 307 -3.80 25.22 4.18
CA MET A 307 -4.32 24.43 5.30
C MET A 307 -3.65 23.06 5.41
N VAL A 308 -3.45 22.37 4.28
CA VAL A 308 -2.90 21.00 4.27
C VAL A 308 -1.38 21.02 4.22
N GLY A 309 -0.76 22.06 3.65
CA GLY A 309 0.68 22.19 3.51
C GLY A 309 1.24 21.40 2.32
N VAL A 310 0.43 21.19 1.28
CA VAL A 310 0.89 20.59 0.01
C VAL A 310 1.79 21.61 -0.69
N PRO A 311 3.03 21.25 -1.05
CA PRO A 311 3.88 22.14 -1.85
C PRO A 311 3.27 22.43 -3.21
N GLU A 312 3.42 23.65 -3.71
CA GLU A 312 2.81 24.13 -4.96
C GLU A 312 3.08 23.19 -6.14
N GLU A 313 4.32 22.72 -6.26
CA GLU A 313 4.78 21.79 -7.30
C GLU A 313 4.06 20.42 -7.32
N TYR A 314 3.37 20.05 -6.23
CA TYR A 314 2.69 18.76 -6.08
C TYR A 314 1.16 18.87 -6.00
N ILE A 315 0.57 20.03 -6.24
CA ILE A 315 -0.89 20.20 -6.23
C ILE A 315 -1.59 19.24 -7.22
N ASP A 316 -1.00 19.02 -8.39
CA ASP A 316 -1.51 18.11 -9.42
C ASP A 316 -1.07 16.64 -9.25
N GLY A 317 -0.48 16.30 -8.11
CA GLY A 317 0.02 14.96 -7.84
C GLY A 317 0.48 14.79 -6.40
N HIS A 318 -0.47 14.71 -5.48
CA HIS A 318 -0.22 14.41 -4.08
C HIS A 318 -1.32 13.51 -3.51
N ALA A 319 -1.02 12.90 -2.37
CA ALA A 319 -1.99 12.16 -1.56
C ALA A 319 -1.66 12.36 -0.08
N PHE A 320 -2.39 13.24 0.60
CA PHE A 320 -2.18 13.57 2.01
C PHE A 320 -3.40 13.07 2.79
N HIS A 321 -3.16 12.32 3.86
CA HIS A 321 -4.25 11.82 4.71
C HIS A 321 -3.90 12.02 6.17
N LEU A 322 -4.93 12.35 6.95
CA LEU A 322 -4.89 12.50 8.40
C LEU A 322 -6.04 11.70 9.01
N TYR A 323 -5.72 10.87 9.99
CA TYR A 323 -6.70 10.19 10.86
C TYR A 323 -6.43 10.64 12.30
N HIS A 324 -7.41 11.28 12.92
CA HIS A 324 -7.29 11.84 14.25
C HIS A 324 -8.35 11.22 15.17
N LEU A 325 -7.91 10.62 16.27
CA LEU A 325 -8.77 10.04 17.30
C LEU A 325 -8.69 10.90 18.57
N THR A 326 -9.84 11.19 19.17
CA THR A 326 -9.94 11.89 20.46
C THR A 326 -10.74 11.08 21.46
N SER A 327 -10.25 10.95 22.70
CA SER A 327 -10.95 10.24 23.78
C SER A 327 -12.21 10.99 24.23
N PRO A 328 -13.20 10.29 24.86
CA PRO A 328 -14.45 10.92 25.31
C PRO A 328 -14.29 12.12 26.25
N ASP A 329 -13.20 12.17 27.01
CA ASP A 329 -12.87 13.21 28.00
C ASP A 329 -11.87 14.25 27.47
N ASP A 330 -11.57 14.22 26.16
CA ASP A 330 -10.62 15.09 25.46
C ASP A 330 -9.16 15.03 25.98
N SER A 331 -8.81 14.06 26.81
CA SER A 331 -7.48 13.97 27.44
C SER A 331 -6.42 13.27 26.59
N VAL A 332 -6.84 12.41 25.64
CA VAL A 332 -5.95 11.65 24.76
C VAL A 332 -6.26 11.93 23.30
N SER A 333 -5.20 12.21 22.53
CA SER A 333 -5.24 12.39 21.08
C SER A 333 -4.23 11.46 20.41
N PHE A 334 -4.67 10.80 19.34
CA PHE A 334 -3.80 10.05 18.43
C PHE A 334 -3.90 10.64 17.03
N GLU A 335 -2.76 10.78 16.37
CA GLU A 335 -2.66 11.29 15.01
C GLU A 335 -1.86 10.33 14.13
N PHE A 336 -2.45 9.92 13.01
CA PHE A 336 -1.78 9.15 11.97
C PHE A 336 -1.80 9.96 10.68
N GLN A 337 -0.62 10.30 10.17
CA GLN A 337 -0.47 11.09 8.96
C GLN A 337 0.46 10.39 7.97
N HIS A 338 0.08 10.41 6.69
CA HIS A 338 0.97 10.04 5.59
C HIS A 338 0.75 10.97 4.40
N ASN A 339 1.85 11.59 3.95
CA ASN A 339 1.85 12.60 2.91
C ASN A 339 2.74 12.11 1.76
N VAL A 340 2.15 11.99 0.58
CA VAL A 340 2.86 11.63 -0.64
C VAL A 340 2.89 12.84 -1.56
N CYS A 341 4.10 13.22 -1.96
CA CYS A 341 4.35 14.20 -3.00
C CYS A 341 4.82 13.51 -4.28
N GLY A 342 4.20 13.82 -5.41
CA GLY A 342 4.54 13.24 -6.70
C GLY A 342 4.25 11.74 -6.79
N ARG A 343 5.13 11.03 -7.51
CA ARG A 343 4.91 9.64 -7.91
C ARG A 343 6.01 8.67 -7.47
N SER A 344 7.07 9.19 -6.85
CA SER A 344 8.27 8.42 -6.51
C SER A 344 7.96 7.18 -5.66
N ILE A 345 7.09 7.29 -4.64
CA ILE A 345 6.75 6.15 -3.79
C ILE A 345 6.15 4.97 -4.58
N TYR A 346 5.36 5.26 -5.61
CA TYR A 346 4.72 4.24 -6.45
C TYR A 346 5.73 3.65 -7.43
N ALA A 347 6.56 4.50 -8.04
CA ALA A 347 7.62 4.08 -8.95
C ALA A 347 8.62 3.14 -8.25
N GLU A 348 9.12 3.56 -7.09
CA GLU A 348 10.04 2.76 -6.27
C GLU A 348 9.42 1.43 -5.81
N GLY A 349 8.17 1.46 -5.37
CA GLY A 349 7.45 0.24 -4.99
C GLY A 349 7.19 -0.71 -6.16
N THR A 350 6.95 -0.18 -7.36
CA THR A 350 6.84 -1.00 -8.58
C THR A 350 8.18 -1.62 -8.98
N VAL A 351 9.29 -0.90 -8.84
CA VAL A 351 10.63 -1.48 -9.09
C VAL A 351 10.93 -2.58 -8.07
N ASP A 352 10.63 -2.37 -6.79
CA ASP A 352 10.77 -3.41 -5.77
C ASP A 352 9.88 -4.64 -6.09
N ALA A 353 8.66 -4.43 -6.58
CA ALA A 353 7.75 -5.49 -7.03
C ALA A 353 8.27 -6.24 -8.27
N ALA A 354 8.86 -5.55 -9.25
CA ALA A 354 9.45 -6.19 -10.42
C ALA A 354 10.67 -7.06 -10.03
N ILE A 355 11.53 -6.56 -9.14
CA ILE A 355 12.67 -7.33 -8.59
C ILE A 355 12.17 -8.57 -7.84
N PHE A 356 11.14 -8.40 -7.01
CA PHE A 356 10.50 -9.51 -6.30
C PHE A 356 9.99 -10.57 -7.29
N LEU A 357 9.18 -10.15 -8.28
CA LEU A 357 8.56 -11.06 -9.23
C LEU A 357 9.60 -11.79 -10.07
N HIS A 358 10.63 -11.09 -10.53
CA HIS A 358 11.76 -11.68 -11.25
C HIS A 358 12.42 -12.80 -10.44
N LYS A 359 12.68 -12.57 -9.14
CA LYS A 359 13.23 -13.63 -8.25
C LYS A 359 12.31 -14.85 -8.17
N LYS A 360 10.99 -14.65 -8.06
CA LYS A 360 10.01 -15.75 -7.99
C LYS A 360 9.93 -16.57 -9.27
N VAL A 361 10.03 -15.91 -10.42
CA VAL A 361 10.14 -16.55 -11.74
C VAL A 361 11.40 -17.42 -11.80
N GLN A 362 12.56 -16.85 -11.44
CA GLN A 362 13.85 -17.55 -11.47
C GLN A 362 13.88 -18.75 -10.52
N SER A 363 13.30 -18.63 -9.32
CA SER A 363 13.20 -19.72 -8.35
C SER A 363 12.12 -20.75 -8.69
N LYS A 364 11.32 -20.52 -9.75
CA LYS A 364 10.16 -21.33 -10.11
C LYS A 364 9.23 -21.58 -8.91
N ASP A 365 8.99 -20.54 -8.12
CA ASP A 365 8.11 -20.60 -6.94
C ASP A 365 6.77 -21.24 -7.33
N SER A 366 6.10 -22.00 -6.46
CA SER A 366 4.81 -22.62 -6.77
C SER A 366 3.65 -21.62 -6.79
N LYS A 367 3.76 -20.52 -6.03
CA LYS A 367 2.79 -19.41 -6.10
C LYS A 367 2.99 -18.65 -7.42
N ARG A 368 1.90 -18.20 -8.03
CA ARG A 368 1.91 -17.49 -9.33
C ARG A 368 1.43 -16.06 -9.26
N ILE A 369 0.44 -15.79 -8.41
CA ILE A 369 -0.15 -14.46 -8.24
C ILE A 369 0.28 -13.89 -6.90
N TYR A 370 0.85 -12.70 -6.91
CA TYR A 370 1.37 -12.00 -5.75
C TYR A 370 0.75 -10.60 -5.62
N ASP A 371 0.89 -10.03 -4.42
CA ASP A 371 0.55 -8.64 -4.13
C ASP A 371 1.70 -7.89 -3.43
N MET A 372 1.46 -6.63 -3.08
CA MET A 372 2.46 -5.82 -2.37
C MET A 372 2.69 -6.28 -0.91
N GLY A 373 1.75 -7.02 -0.33
CA GLY A 373 1.93 -7.67 0.97
C GLY A 373 2.98 -8.78 0.90
N ASP A 374 2.99 -9.56 -0.19
CA ASP A 374 4.04 -10.55 -0.45
C ASP A 374 5.42 -9.89 -0.60
N VAL A 375 5.50 -8.77 -1.34
CA VAL A 375 6.74 -7.99 -1.49
C VAL A 375 7.26 -7.53 -0.14
N LEU A 376 6.38 -7.03 0.74
CA LEU A 376 6.76 -6.57 2.08
C LEU A 376 7.31 -7.72 2.95
N ARG A 377 6.74 -8.93 2.83
CA ARG A 377 7.18 -10.11 3.60
C ARG A 377 8.54 -10.65 3.15
N GLU A 378 8.92 -10.44 1.89
CA GLU A 378 10.26 -10.81 1.40
C GLU A 378 11.37 -10.00 2.10
N GLY A 379 11.03 -8.81 2.62
CA GLY A 379 11.96 -7.91 3.29
C GLY A 379 12.68 -6.98 2.32
N ASN A 380 13.76 -6.34 2.79
CA ASN A 380 14.51 -5.40 1.96
C ASN A 380 15.29 -6.14 0.87
N MET A 381 14.96 -5.87 -0.40
CA MET A 381 15.61 -6.43 -1.57
C MET A 381 16.62 -5.47 -2.21
N ARG A 382 17.05 -4.44 -1.45
CA ARG A 382 17.92 -3.35 -1.89
C ARG A 382 19.36 -3.57 -1.49
#